data_AF-A0A965KHM1-F1
#
_entry.id   AF-A0A965KHM1-F1
#
_cell.length_a   1.000
_cell.length_b   1.000
_cell.length_c   1.000
_cell.angle_alpha   90.00
_cell.angle_beta   90.00
_cell.angle_gamma   90.00
#
_symmetry.space_group_name_H-M   'P 1'
#
loop_
_entity.id
_entity.type
_entity.pdbx_description
1 polymer ?
#
loop_
_entity_poly.entity_id
_entity_poly.type
_entity_poly.pdbx_seq_one_letter_code
_entity_poly.pdbx_strand_id
1 'polypeptide(L)'
;MSAINQQPSLIDRASELRTDPAALDLLLKRAKVLTVGGGKVSADLASAKLLYPNVQSVENYFLGIDRATDTPYFAAHVVESEGLLSLREIGAALSPLEIGIALHAVALSNWHTSHPMCSKCGAATTSSLGGA
;
A
#
# COMPACT_ATOMS: atom_id res chain seq x y z
N MET A 1 -27.48 -3.64 19.80
CA MET A 1 -26.30 -4.45 19.48
C MET A 1 -26.43 -4.99 18.07
N SER A 2 -25.31 -5.01 17.36
CA SER A 2 -25.08 -5.57 16.03
C SER A 2 -25.43 -4.71 14.82
N ALA A 3 -24.41 -3.98 14.37
CA ALA A 3 -24.15 -3.77 12.95
C ALA A 3 -22.63 -3.86 12.76
N ILE A 4 -22.06 -5.05 13.03
CA ILE A 4 -20.72 -5.34 12.51
C ILE A 4 -20.91 -5.44 11.00
N ASN A 5 -20.37 -4.47 10.27
CA ASN A 5 -20.37 -4.46 8.81
C ASN A 5 -19.56 -5.68 8.34
N GLN A 6 -20.25 -6.79 8.06
CA GLN A 6 -19.65 -8.09 7.68
C GLN A 6 -19.17 -8.13 6.22
N GLN A 7 -19.11 -6.99 5.53
CA GLN A 7 -18.57 -6.98 4.17
C GLN A 7 -17.06 -7.27 4.22
N PRO A 8 -16.61 -8.38 3.60
CA PRO A 8 -15.20 -8.68 3.53
C PRO A 8 -14.47 -7.58 2.77
N SER A 9 -13.20 -7.36 3.12
CA SER A 9 -12.36 -6.40 2.37
C SER A 9 -12.40 -6.71 0.87
N LEU A 10 -12.52 -5.67 0.06
CA LEU A 10 -12.49 -5.76 -1.41
C LEU A 10 -11.12 -6.22 -1.93
N ILE A 11 -10.08 -6.13 -1.09
CA ILE A 11 -8.75 -6.66 -1.35
C ILE A 11 -8.61 -8.02 -0.66
N ASP A 12 -8.20 -9.03 -1.41
CA ASP A 12 -7.58 -10.23 -0.87
C ASP A 12 -6.16 -9.93 -0.41
N ARG A 13 -5.87 -10.16 0.87
CA ARG A 13 -4.54 -9.92 1.44
C ARG A 13 -3.50 -10.90 0.92
N ALA A 14 -3.94 -12.07 0.42
CA ALA A 14 -3.13 -13.13 -0.18
C ALA A 14 -1.81 -13.36 0.60
N SER A 15 -1.94 -13.64 1.90
CA SER A 15 -0.80 -13.74 2.82
C SER A 15 0.20 -14.82 2.44
N GLU A 16 -0.27 -15.89 1.82
CA GLU A 16 0.52 -17.02 1.31
C GLU A 16 1.51 -16.61 0.21
N LEU A 17 1.24 -15.55 -0.55
CA LEU A 17 2.13 -15.06 -1.60
C LEU A 17 3.29 -14.24 -1.04
N ARG A 18 3.19 -13.76 0.20
CA ARG A 18 4.20 -12.88 0.81
C ARG A 18 5.55 -13.56 1.01
N THR A 19 5.54 -14.88 1.22
CA THR A 19 6.76 -15.68 1.40
C THR A 19 7.42 -16.11 0.10
N ASP A 20 6.83 -15.81 -1.06
CA ASP A 20 7.34 -16.19 -2.38
C ASP A 20 7.80 -14.94 -3.17
N PRO A 21 9.11 -14.62 -3.14
CA PRO A 21 9.65 -13.46 -3.86
C PRO A 21 9.43 -13.55 -5.37
N ALA A 22 9.49 -14.75 -5.96
CA ALA A 22 9.32 -14.92 -7.40
C ALA A 22 7.88 -14.64 -7.83
N ALA A 23 6.90 -15.08 -7.01
CA ALA A 23 5.49 -14.73 -7.23
C ALA A 23 5.26 -13.22 -7.11
N LEU A 24 5.84 -12.56 -6.09
CA LEU A 24 5.72 -11.11 -5.92
C LEU A 24 6.32 -10.33 -7.11
N ASP A 25 7.48 -10.74 -7.61
CA ASP A 25 8.12 -10.14 -8.79
C ASP A 25 7.26 -10.28 -10.04
N LEU A 26 6.58 -11.41 -10.22
CA LEU A 26 5.64 -11.62 -11.32
C LEU A 26 4.40 -10.75 -11.19
N LEU A 27 3.85 -10.61 -9.98
CA LEU A 27 2.68 -9.76 -9.73
C LEU A 27 3.01 -8.29 -9.94
N LEU A 28 4.18 -7.83 -9.48
CA LEU A 28 4.61 -6.44 -9.59
C LEU A 28 4.64 -5.94 -11.04
N LYS A 29 4.99 -6.82 -12.00
CA LYS A 29 5.02 -6.49 -13.44
C LYS A 29 3.67 -6.10 -14.03
N ARG A 30 2.56 -6.57 -13.45
CA ARG A 30 1.18 -6.29 -13.90
C ARG A 30 0.37 -5.48 -12.87
N ALA A 31 1.00 -5.08 -11.79
CA ALA A 31 0.33 -4.42 -10.67
C ALA A 31 0.00 -2.96 -10.99
N LYS A 32 -0.97 -2.43 -10.24
CA LYS A 32 -1.10 -0.99 -10.04
C LYS A 32 -0.21 -0.59 -8.85
N VAL A 33 0.79 0.26 -9.10
CA VAL A 33 1.72 0.71 -8.05
C VAL A 33 1.39 2.14 -7.64
N LEU A 34 1.04 2.30 -6.37
CA LEU A 34 0.73 3.57 -5.71
C LEU A 34 1.99 4.14 -5.08
N THR A 35 2.30 5.41 -5.30
CA THR A 35 3.41 6.07 -4.61
C THR A 35 2.96 6.48 -3.21
N VAL A 36 3.74 6.17 -2.18
CA VAL A 36 3.46 6.53 -0.78
C VAL A 36 4.70 7.06 -0.06
N GLY A 37 4.54 8.12 0.71
CA GLY A 37 5.62 8.74 1.48
C GLY A 37 5.10 9.83 2.42
N GLY A 38 5.73 10.00 3.59
CA GLY A 38 5.35 11.04 4.55
C GLY A 38 3.89 11.02 5.00
N GLY A 39 3.25 9.83 5.04
CA GLY A 39 1.83 9.69 5.34
C GLY A 39 0.86 10.13 4.23
N LYS A 40 1.36 10.32 3.01
CA LYS A 40 0.62 10.78 1.83
C LYS A 40 0.72 9.78 0.68
N VAL A 41 -0.21 9.85 -0.26
CA VAL A 41 -0.31 8.96 -1.43
C VAL A 41 -0.48 9.75 -2.73
N SER A 42 -0.07 9.17 -3.85
CA SER A 42 -0.29 9.77 -5.18
C SER A 42 -1.77 9.76 -5.52
N ALA A 43 -2.37 10.94 -5.62
CA ALA A 43 -3.79 11.10 -5.86
C ALA A 43 -4.07 12.45 -6.52
N ASP A 44 -5.24 12.57 -7.12
CA ASP A 44 -5.73 13.81 -7.73
C ASP A 44 -7.07 14.22 -7.08
N LEU A 45 -7.11 15.44 -6.53
CA LEU A 45 -8.32 16.02 -5.94
C LEU A 45 -9.37 16.33 -7.00
N ALA A 46 -8.97 16.73 -8.21
CA ALA A 46 -9.92 17.13 -9.25
C ALA A 46 -10.73 15.93 -9.76
N SER A 47 -10.06 14.81 -10.01
CA SER A 47 -10.73 13.56 -10.40
C SER A 47 -11.23 12.72 -9.23
N ALA A 48 -10.87 13.07 -7.98
CA ALA A 48 -11.20 12.29 -6.78
C ALA A 48 -10.72 10.83 -6.85
N LYS A 49 -9.50 10.62 -7.36
CA LYS A 49 -8.94 9.28 -7.62
C LYS A 49 -7.52 9.13 -7.12
N LEU A 50 -7.18 7.88 -6.78
CA LEU A 50 -5.77 7.51 -6.64
C LEU A 50 -5.11 7.48 -8.01
N LEU A 51 -3.87 7.96 -8.06
CA LEU A 51 -3.01 7.86 -9.23
C LEU A 51 -2.06 6.69 -9.05
N TYR A 52 -1.87 5.91 -10.11
CA TYR A 52 -0.95 4.77 -10.12
C TYR A 52 0.10 4.99 -11.21
N PRO A 53 1.18 5.75 -10.90
CA PRO A 53 2.25 6.00 -11.87
C PRO A 53 2.96 4.72 -12.33
N ASN A 54 2.81 3.62 -11.59
CA ASN A 54 3.49 2.34 -11.82
C ASN A 54 5.02 2.47 -11.76
N VAL A 55 5.50 3.50 -11.06
CA VAL A 55 6.91 3.68 -10.74
C VAL A 55 7.23 2.81 -9.54
N GLN A 56 8.20 1.91 -9.70
CA GLN A 56 8.71 1.08 -8.62
C GLN A 56 9.77 1.86 -7.82
N SER A 57 9.86 1.60 -6.53
CA SER A 57 10.94 2.11 -5.68
C SER A 57 11.86 0.99 -5.20
N VAL A 58 12.81 1.33 -4.35
CA VAL A 58 13.66 0.33 -3.66
C VAL A 58 12.82 -0.58 -2.76
N GLU A 59 11.75 -0.05 -2.17
CA GLU A 59 10.86 -0.77 -1.26
C GLU A 59 9.42 -0.74 -1.78
N ASN A 60 8.99 -1.85 -2.37
CA ASN A 60 7.63 -2.03 -2.85
C ASN A 60 6.88 -2.97 -1.90
N TYR A 61 5.80 -2.48 -1.28
CA TYR A 61 4.99 -3.26 -0.34
C TYR A 61 3.77 -3.84 -1.03
N PHE A 62 3.56 -5.14 -0.89
CA PHE A 62 2.41 -5.83 -1.44
C PHE A 62 1.16 -5.54 -0.59
N LEU A 63 0.16 -4.93 -1.22
CA LEU A 63 -1.09 -4.54 -0.54
C LEU A 63 -2.16 -5.62 -0.63
N GLY A 64 -2.08 -6.47 -1.65
CA GLY A 64 -3.02 -7.55 -1.95
C GLY A 64 -3.50 -7.52 -3.40
N ILE A 65 -4.56 -8.28 -3.68
CA ILE A 65 -5.18 -8.43 -4.99
C ILE A 65 -6.65 -8.02 -4.90
N ASP A 66 -7.12 -7.21 -5.83
CA ASP A 66 -8.55 -6.89 -5.91
C ASP A 66 -9.36 -8.14 -6.29
N ARG A 67 -10.32 -8.48 -5.43
CA ARG A 67 -11.19 -9.65 -5.61
C ARG A 67 -12.05 -9.58 -6.86
N ALA A 68 -12.38 -8.38 -7.33
CA ALA A 68 -13.26 -8.20 -8.49
C ALA A 68 -12.51 -8.30 -9.82
N THR A 69 -11.26 -7.83 -9.86
CA THR A 69 -10.51 -7.65 -11.13
C THR A 69 -9.25 -8.49 -11.21
N ASP A 70 -8.87 -9.20 -10.14
CA ASP A 70 -7.57 -9.86 -9.99
C ASP A 70 -6.38 -8.90 -10.15
N THR A 71 -6.59 -7.60 -9.98
CA THR A 71 -5.51 -6.60 -10.10
C THR A 71 -4.64 -6.60 -8.84
N PRO A 72 -3.31 -6.85 -8.94
CA PRO A 72 -2.42 -6.73 -7.80
C PRO A 72 -2.13 -5.26 -7.50
N TYR A 73 -2.03 -4.94 -6.22
CA TYR A 73 -1.70 -3.60 -5.76
C TYR A 73 -0.42 -3.60 -4.94
N PHE A 74 0.46 -2.66 -5.26
CA PHE A 74 1.69 -2.41 -4.52
C PHE A 74 1.78 -0.94 -4.11
N ALA A 75 2.50 -0.68 -3.02
CA ALA A 75 2.89 0.65 -2.61
C ALA A 75 4.40 0.82 -2.84
N ALA A 76 4.80 1.75 -3.69
CA ALA A 76 6.18 2.17 -3.83
C ALA A 76 6.49 3.22 -2.75
N HIS A 77 7.27 2.83 -1.75
CA HIS A 77 7.70 3.75 -0.69
C HIS A 77 8.74 4.74 -1.21
N VAL A 78 8.53 6.02 -0.94
CA VAL A 78 9.47 7.11 -1.24
C VAL A 78 9.62 8.01 -0.02
N VAL A 79 10.82 8.57 0.16
CA VAL A 79 11.10 9.51 1.25
C VAL A 79 10.35 10.83 1.02
N GLU A 80 10.48 11.38 -0.20
CA GLU A 80 9.79 12.58 -0.63
C GLU A 80 9.36 12.45 -2.10
N SER A 81 8.20 13.01 -2.42
CA SER A 81 7.68 13.15 -3.78
C SER A 81 6.71 14.32 -3.81
N GLU A 82 6.72 15.07 -4.91
CA GLU A 82 5.70 16.08 -5.16
C GLU A 82 4.37 15.41 -5.55
N GLY A 83 3.26 16.16 -5.40
CA GLY A 83 1.94 15.69 -5.82
C GLY A 83 1.30 14.61 -4.94
N LEU A 84 1.83 14.35 -3.75
CA LEU A 84 1.20 13.45 -2.79
C LEU A 84 0.18 14.19 -1.90
N LEU A 85 -0.93 13.52 -1.61
CA LEU A 85 -2.00 14.02 -0.74
C LEU A 85 -2.17 13.13 0.48
N SER A 86 -2.44 13.75 1.63
CA SER A 86 -2.76 13.02 2.85
C SER A 86 -4.14 12.37 2.77
N LEU A 87 -4.36 11.34 3.58
CA LEU A 87 -5.66 10.70 3.72
C LEU A 87 -6.76 11.65 4.18
N ARG A 88 -6.41 12.74 4.87
CA ARG A 88 -7.36 13.78 5.29
C ARG A 88 -7.81 14.65 4.12
N GLU A 89 -6.94 14.87 3.15
CA GLU A 89 -7.22 15.71 1.98
C GLU A 89 -8.09 14.96 0.95
N ILE A 90 -7.76 13.71 0.63
CA ILE A 90 -8.42 12.96 -0.45
C ILE A 90 -9.42 11.91 0.04
N GLY A 91 -9.28 11.42 1.28
CA GLY A 91 -9.90 10.16 1.70
C GLY A 91 -11.43 10.12 1.64
N ALA A 92 -12.09 11.26 1.85
CA ALA A 92 -13.55 11.37 1.76
C ALA A 92 -14.09 11.26 0.32
N ALA A 93 -13.24 11.52 -0.68
CA ALA A 93 -13.61 11.49 -2.10
C ALA A 93 -13.32 10.12 -2.75
N LEU A 94 -12.52 9.27 -2.11
CA LEU A 94 -12.11 7.97 -2.63
C LEU A 94 -13.23 6.93 -2.52
N SER A 95 -13.27 6.00 -3.49
CA SER A 95 -14.13 4.82 -3.40
C SER A 95 -13.71 3.89 -2.24
N PRO A 96 -14.59 2.98 -1.77
CA PRO A 96 -14.26 2.03 -0.71
C PRO A 96 -13.01 1.18 -0.97
N LEU A 97 -12.76 0.82 -2.23
CA LEU A 97 -11.54 0.10 -2.63
C LEU A 97 -10.31 1.00 -2.49
N GLU A 98 -10.38 2.21 -3.05
CA GLU A 98 -9.26 3.15 -3.07
C GLU A 98 -8.87 3.62 -1.67
N ILE A 99 -9.84 3.94 -0.81
CA ILE A 99 -9.52 4.33 0.58
C ILE A 99 -8.89 3.17 1.35
N GLY A 100 -9.32 1.93 1.10
CA GLY A 100 -8.71 0.73 1.69
C GLY A 100 -7.26 0.54 1.26
N ILE A 101 -6.96 0.72 -0.03
CA ILE A 101 -5.60 0.67 -0.58
C ILE A 101 -4.74 1.79 0.03
N ALA A 102 -5.23 3.03 0.04
CA ALA A 102 -4.51 4.18 0.55
C ALA A 102 -4.18 4.05 2.06
N LEU A 103 -5.17 3.63 2.86
CA LEU A 103 -4.98 3.38 4.29
C LEU A 103 -3.91 2.31 4.54
N HIS A 104 -3.96 1.21 3.79
CA HIS A 104 -3.00 0.12 3.94
C HIS A 104 -1.58 0.56 3.55
N ALA A 105 -1.45 1.25 2.41
CA ALA A 105 -0.16 1.77 1.94
C ALA A 105 0.48 2.74 2.95
N VAL A 106 -0.30 3.71 3.45
CA VAL A 106 0.17 4.68 4.46
C VAL A 106 0.55 4.00 5.75
N ALA A 107 -0.23 3.03 6.22
CA ALA A 107 0.06 2.30 7.45
C ALA A 107 1.39 1.54 7.36
N LEU A 108 1.61 0.77 6.28
CA LEU A 108 2.86 0.04 6.08
C LEU A 108 4.05 0.98 5.92
N SER A 109 3.92 2.00 5.07
CA SER A 109 4.96 2.99 4.85
C SER A 109 5.37 3.67 6.16
N ASN A 110 4.41 4.11 6.96
CA ASN A 110 4.72 4.78 8.22
C ASN A 110 5.36 3.82 9.24
N TRP A 111 4.95 2.55 9.24
CA TRP A 111 5.56 1.55 10.12
C TRP A 111 7.04 1.35 9.78
N HIS A 112 7.38 1.11 8.50
CA HIS A 112 8.77 0.96 8.05
C HIS A 112 9.60 2.21 8.35
N THR A 113 9.07 3.41 8.08
CA THR A 113 9.76 4.67 8.41
C THR A 113 10.03 4.84 9.90
N SER A 114 9.13 4.39 10.78
CA SER A 114 9.27 4.56 12.23
C SER A 114 10.02 3.43 12.93
N HIS A 115 10.23 2.28 12.26
CA HIS A 115 10.92 1.11 12.81
C HIS A 115 12.15 0.69 11.97
N PRO A 116 13.11 1.60 11.69
CA PRO A 116 14.29 1.27 10.88
C PRO A 116 15.32 0.40 11.62
N MET A 117 15.14 0.19 12.94
CA MET A 117 16.08 -0.52 13.79
C MET A 117 15.34 -1.57 14.64
N CYS A 118 16.01 -2.69 14.92
CA CYS A 118 15.50 -3.75 15.76
C CYS A 118 15.37 -3.28 17.21
N SER A 119 14.17 -3.36 17.76
CA SER A 119 13.89 -2.97 19.16
C SER A 119 14.63 -3.81 20.21
N LYS A 120 15.16 -4.99 19.82
CA LYS A 120 15.87 -5.91 20.72
C LYS A 120 17.38 -5.69 20.73
N CYS A 121 18.01 -5.48 19.57
CA CYS A 121 19.46 -5.42 19.44
C CYS A 121 20.00 -4.13 18.79
N GLY A 122 19.13 -3.27 18.26
CA GLY A 122 19.53 -2.02 17.61
C GLY A 122 20.13 -2.17 16.21
N ALA A 123 20.14 -3.37 15.60
CA ALA A 123 20.58 -3.53 14.22
C ALA A 123 19.55 -2.96 13.22
N ALA A 124 20.00 -2.52 12.04
CA ALA A 124 19.10 -2.05 10.98
C ALA A 124 18.16 -3.16 10.51
N THR A 125 16.88 -2.81 10.30
CA THR A 125 15.89 -3.70 9.71
C THR A 125 15.83 -3.53 8.20
N THR A 126 15.36 -4.57 7.52
CA THR A 126 15.06 -4.53 6.09
C THR A 126 13.67 -5.11 5.86
N SER A 127 12.97 -4.59 4.86
CA SER A 127 11.67 -5.10 4.48
C SER A 127 11.77 -6.55 3.96
N SER A 128 10.85 -7.40 4.39
CA SER A 128 10.71 -8.79 3.93
C SER A 128 9.23 -9.14 3.83
N LEU A 129 8.87 -10.33 3.33
CA LEU A 129 7.49 -10.80 3.25
C LEU A 129 6.53 -9.84 2.52
N GLY A 130 7.00 -9.25 1.41
CA GLY A 130 6.24 -8.21 0.69
C GLY A 130 5.94 -6.96 1.52
N GLY A 131 6.76 -6.68 2.54
CA GLY A 131 6.67 -5.52 3.42
C GLY A 131 5.64 -5.62 4.55
N ALA A 132 5.14 -6.82 4.86
CA ALA A 132 4.29 -7.06 6.04
C ALA A 132 5.09 -7.21 7.34
#